data_AF-A0A1C6W5A7-F1
#
_entry.id   AF-A0A1C6W5A7-F1
#
_cell.length_a   1.000
_cell.length_b   1.000
_cell.length_c   1.000
_cell.angle_alpha   90.00
_cell.angle_beta   90.00
_cell.angle_gamma   90.00
#
_symmetry.space_group_name_H-M   'P 1'
#
loop_
_entity.id
_entity.type
_entity.pdbx_description
1 polymer ?
#
loop_
_entity_poly.entity_id
_entity_poly.type
_entity_poly.pdbx_seq_one_letter_code
_entity_poly.pdbx_strand_id
1 'polypeptide(L)'
;MSLRLPRLAAYGVLAALLAVFLGLFIESRLSAAVPQVDPESDLIVSTRERLRVCADIRAANQRQVTDQLTAGLRQVRRHPHWERTDFGTETPVLERGCRAQLPDDGVAKGIVVGPGITEHPGPYRTIVVVLGGEEADRLLGNQRAVLVPYELMKLDPGMTATVTQTVVVRDAFVSSPEFVKDYLTPAIGLHPDPDRT
;
A
#
# COMPACT_ATOMS: atom_id res chain seq x y z
N MET A 1 -62.63 -54.97 3.23
CA MET A 1 -62.51 -54.30 1.91
C MET A 1 -61.61 -53.09 2.11
N SER A 2 -60.45 -53.14 1.47
CA SER A 2 -59.30 -52.25 1.66
C SER A 2 -59.54 -50.86 1.07
N LEU A 3 -58.91 -49.82 1.64
CA LEU A 3 -58.33 -48.69 0.90
C LEU A 3 -57.30 -47.97 1.79
N ARG A 4 -56.03 -48.29 1.57
CA ARG A 4 -54.87 -47.53 2.06
C ARG A 4 -54.62 -46.38 1.08
N LEU A 5 -54.69 -45.13 1.55
CA LEU A 5 -54.20 -43.97 0.78
C LEU A 5 -52.69 -43.78 1.00
N PRO A 6 -51.90 -43.51 -0.07
CA PRO A 6 -50.45 -43.42 0.00
C PRO A 6 -49.95 -42.04 0.49
N ARG A 7 -49.14 -42.07 1.56
CA ARG A 7 -48.40 -40.93 2.13
C ARG A 7 -47.07 -40.67 1.39
N LEU A 8 -47.10 -40.44 0.07
CA LEU A 8 -45.85 -40.31 -0.72
C LEU A 8 -45.83 -39.13 -1.70
N ALA A 9 -46.56 -38.03 -1.41
CA ALA A 9 -46.58 -36.85 -2.28
C ALA A 9 -46.19 -35.53 -1.57
N ALA A 10 -45.53 -35.58 -0.41
CA ALA A 10 -45.20 -34.36 0.36
C ALA A 10 -43.69 -34.01 0.42
N TYR A 11 -42.80 -34.91 -0.02
CA TYR A 11 -41.34 -34.70 0.12
C TYR A 11 -40.64 -34.20 -1.16
N GLY A 12 -41.33 -34.15 -2.31
CA GLY A 12 -40.72 -33.72 -3.59
C GLY A 12 -40.67 -32.20 -3.79
N VAL A 13 -41.52 -31.43 -3.11
CA VAL A 13 -41.65 -29.98 -3.32
C VAL A 13 -40.69 -29.18 -2.42
N LEU A 14 -40.24 -29.74 -1.30
CA LEU A 14 -39.36 -29.04 -0.36
C LEU A 14 -37.89 -28.97 -0.84
N ALA A 15 -37.44 -29.90 -1.68
CA ALA A 15 -36.07 -29.93 -2.20
C ALA A 15 -35.84 -28.92 -3.35
N ALA A 16 -36.89 -28.55 -4.10
CA ALA A 16 -36.78 -27.62 -5.22
C ALA A 16 -36.70 -26.15 -4.79
N LEU A 17 -37.26 -25.79 -3.63
CA LEU A 17 -37.24 -24.40 -3.12
C LEU A 17 -35.91 -24.01 -2.48
N LEU A 18 -35.10 -24.97 -2.00
CA LEU A 18 -33.79 -24.70 -1.43
C LEU A 18 -32.72 -24.41 -2.51
N ALA A 19 -32.88 -24.93 -3.73
CA ALA A 19 -31.96 -24.67 -4.83
C ALA A 19 -32.11 -23.27 -5.44
N VAL A 20 -33.29 -22.64 -5.33
CA VAL A 20 -33.52 -21.26 -5.81
C VAL A 20 -32.95 -20.23 -4.83
N PHE A 21 -32.92 -20.52 -3.52
CA PHE A 21 -32.32 -19.60 -2.53
C PHE A 21 -30.78 -19.63 -2.49
N LEU A 22 -30.14 -20.71 -2.95
CA LEU A 22 -28.68 -20.80 -3.06
C LEU A 22 -28.13 -20.32 -4.41
N GLY A 23 -28.98 -20.14 -5.44
CA GLY A 23 -28.58 -19.68 -6.77
C GLY A 23 -28.63 -18.17 -7.00
N LEU A 24 -29.21 -17.39 -6.07
CA LEU A 24 -29.46 -15.95 -6.26
C LEU A 24 -28.62 -15.02 -5.37
N PHE A 25 -27.61 -15.54 -4.65
CA PHE A 25 -26.80 -14.75 -3.71
C PHE A 25 -25.31 -14.60 -4.04
N ILE A 26 -24.86 -15.02 -5.23
CA ILE A 26 -23.43 -14.91 -5.62
C ILE A 26 -23.20 -13.88 -6.75
N GLU A 27 -24.25 -13.22 -7.24
CA GLU A 27 -24.13 -12.18 -8.27
C GLU A 27 -24.56 -10.83 -7.74
N SER A 28 -23.78 -10.25 -6.82
CA SER A 28 -23.74 -8.80 -6.62
C SER A 28 -22.55 -8.39 -5.78
N ARG A 29 -21.67 -7.61 -6.42
CA ARG A 29 -20.64 -6.74 -5.83
C ARG A 29 -19.22 -7.27 -5.72
N LEU A 30 -18.71 -7.90 -6.78
CA LEU A 30 -17.42 -7.45 -7.31
C LEU A 30 -17.69 -6.16 -8.09
N SER A 31 -18.04 -5.10 -7.35
CA SER A 31 -17.85 -3.77 -7.90
C SER A 31 -16.34 -3.65 -8.01
N ALA A 32 -15.80 -3.69 -9.22
CA ALA A 32 -14.45 -3.17 -9.45
C ALA A 32 -14.49 -1.78 -8.85
N ALA A 33 -13.89 -1.64 -7.66
CA ALA A 33 -14.06 -0.44 -6.88
C ALA A 33 -13.36 0.64 -7.69
N VAL A 34 -14.14 1.53 -8.30
CA VAL A 34 -13.62 2.64 -9.09
C VAL A 34 -12.64 3.36 -8.18
N PRO A 35 -11.37 3.54 -8.57
CA PRO A 35 -10.38 4.20 -7.73
C PRO A 35 -10.92 5.56 -7.31
N GLN A 36 -11.34 5.70 -6.05
CA GLN A 36 -11.80 6.98 -5.53
C GLN A 36 -10.56 7.76 -5.08
N VAL A 37 -10.51 9.01 -5.52
CA VAL A 37 -9.48 9.97 -5.14
C VAL A 37 -9.90 10.54 -3.80
N ASP A 38 -9.07 10.37 -2.77
CA ASP A 38 -9.21 11.15 -1.55
C ASP A 38 -8.63 12.56 -1.80
N PRO A 39 -9.46 13.62 -1.79
CA PRO A 39 -8.99 14.98 -2.06
C PRO A 39 -8.13 15.55 -0.92
N GLU A 40 -8.09 14.94 0.27
CA GLU A 40 -7.27 15.41 1.39
C GLU A 40 -5.85 14.84 1.35
N SER A 41 -5.69 13.61 0.84
CA SER A 41 -4.39 12.92 0.78
C SER A 41 -3.77 12.83 -0.63
N ASP A 42 -4.49 13.27 -1.68
CA ASP A 42 -4.09 13.22 -3.09
C ASP A 42 -3.70 11.79 -3.57
N LEU A 43 -4.13 10.77 -2.82
CA LEU A 43 -3.77 9.36 -3.00
C LEU A 43 -5.04 8.56 -3.34
N ILE A 44 -5.06 7.97 -4.52
CA ILE A 44 -6.19 7.19 -5.04
C ILE A 44 -6.24 5.80 -4.38
N VAL A 45 -7.39 5.36 -3.88
CA VAL A 45 -7.50 4.05 -3.22
C VAL A 45 -8.88 3.46 -3.20
N SER A 46 -9.00 2.26 -3.76
CA SER A 46 -10.14 1.40 -3.46
C SER A 46 -9.75 -0.07 -3.26
N THR A 47 -8.46 -0.42 -3.39
CA THR A 47 -7.97 -1.81 -3.28
C THR A 47 -6.78 -1.98 -2.32
N ARG A 48 -6.35 -0.91 -1.64
CA ARG A 48 -5.19 -0.93 -0.73
C ARG A 48 -5.61 -0.69 0.72
N GLU A 49 -6.59 -1.48 1.17
CA GLU A 49 -7.20 -1.48 2.51
C GLU A 49 -6.23 -1.86 3.66
N ARG A 50 -4.97 -2.19 3.31
CA ARG A 50 -3.88 -2.48 4.23
C ARG A 50 -2.63 -1.76 3.77
N LEU A 51 -1.89 -1.14 4.70
CA LEU A 51 -0.59 -0.58 4.39
C LEU A 51 0.40 -1.69 4.00
N ARG A 52 0.76 -1.74 2.71
CA ARG A 52 1.85 -2.55 2.18
C ARG A 52 3.02 -1.66 1.79
N VAL A 53 4.16 -1.93 2.40
CA VAL A 53 5.44 -1.29 2.08
C VAL A 53 6.35 -2.34 1.49
N CYS A 54 7.02 -2.02 0.39
CA CYS A 54 8.06 -2.90 -0.15
C CYS A 54 9.44 -2.25 -0.03
N ALA A 55 10.44 -3.03 0.38
CA ALA A 55 11.82 -2.59 0.49
C ALA A 55 12.73 -3.14 -0.64
N ASP A 56 13.44 -2.23 -1.29
CA ASP A 56 14.61 -2.48 -2.16
C ASP A 56 15.86 -2.18 -1.32
N ILE A 57 16.40 -3.22 -0.66
CA ILE A 57 17.52 -3.08 0.28
C ILE A 57 18.82 -3.44 -0.43
N ARG A 58 19.61 -2.42 -0.76
CA ARG A 58 20.91 -2.56 -1.44
C ARG A 58 22.10 -2.51 -0.48
N ALA A 59 21.84 -2.11 0.77
CA ALA A 59 22.83 -2.16 1.83
C ALA A 59 23.21 -3.61 2.21
N ALA A 60 24.44 -3.79 2.70
CA ALA A 60 24.97 -5.11 3.08
C ALA A 60 24.25 -5.72 4.30
N ASN A 61 23.75 -4.89 5.22
CA ASN A 61 23.12 -5.28 6.47
C ASN A 61 21.59 -5.50 6.35
N GLN A 62 21.15 -6.22 5.31
CA GLN A 62 19.72 -6.30 4.94
C GLN A 62 18.78 -6.72 6.08
N ARG A 63 19.20 -7.66 6.94
CA ARG A 63 18.39 -8.15 8.06
C ARG A 63 18.14 -7.05 9.08
N GLN A 64 19.20 -6.36 9.49
CA GLN A 64 19.12 -5.26 10.45
C GLN A 64 18.23 -4.13 9.92
N VAL A 65 18.41 -3.75 8.65
CA VAL A 65 17.56 -2.75 7.99
C VAL A 65 16.10 -3.19 7.98
N THR A 66 15.81 -4.46 7.67
CA THR A 66 14.45 -5.00 7.68
C THR A 66 13.81 -4.88 9.07
N ASP A 67 14.55 -5.23 10.13
CA ASP A 67 14.07 -5.14 11.51
C ASP A 67 13.80 -3.68 11.92
N GLN A 68 14.67 -2.76 11.51
CA GLN A 68 14.51 -1.32 11.75
C GLN A 68 13.31 -0.73 11.01
N LEU A 69 13.13 -1.06 9.73
CA LEU A 69 11.95 -0.65 8.96
C LEU A 69 10.66 -1.20 9.59
N THR A 70 10.67 -2.46 10.02
CA THR A 70 9.53 -3.08 10.70
C THR A 70 9.22 -2.38 12.04
N ALA A 71 10.25 -1.98 12.79
CA ALA A 71 10.08 -1.18 14.00
C ALA A 71 9.52 0.22 13.68
N GLY A 72 10.03 0.88 12.64
CA GLY A 72 9.54 2.17 12.15
C GLY A 72 8.06 2.09 11.77
N LEU A 73 7.63 1.10 11.00
CA LEU A 73 6.21 0.91 10.64
C LEU A 73 5.32 0.69 11.86
N ARG A 74 5.79 -0.04 12.87
CA ARG A 74 5.07 -0.19 14.14
C ARG A 74 4.94 1.14 14.89
N GLN A 75 5.91 2.03 14.78
CA GLN A 75 5.86 3.36 15.35
C GLN A 75 4.89 4.26 14.56
N VAL A 76 4.94 4.25 13.22
CA VAL A 76 4.01 5.02 12.39
C VAL A 76 2.56 4.61 12.63
N ARG A 77 2.28 3.31 12.86
CA ARG A 77 0.94 2.84 13.23
C ARG A 77 0.37 3.49 14.49
N ARG A 78 1.22 4.02 15.38
CA ARG A 78 0.78 4.73 16.59
C ARG A 78 0.46 6.21 16.34
N HIS A 79 0.54 6.67 15.09
CA HIS A 79 0.20 8.05 14.74
C HIS A 79 -1.26 8.35 15.10
N PRO A 80 -1.58 9.51 15.70
CA PRO A 80 -2.96 9.83 16.12
C PRO A 80 -3.98 9.85 14.99
N HIS A 81 -3.53 10.07 13.76
CA HIS A 81 -4.35 10.04 12.56
C HIS A 81 -4.28 8.72 11.78
N TRP A 82 -3.70 7.67 12.37
CA TRP A 82 -3.65 6.35 11.72
C TRP A 82 -5.04 5.84 11.34
N GLU A 83 -6.02 5.95 12.23
CA GLU A 83 -7.39 5.50 11.98
C GLU A 83 -8.13 6.34 10.90
N ARG A 84 -7.59 7.51 10.53
CA ARG A 84 -8.10 8.32 9.42
C ARG A 84 -7.52 7.87 8.07
N THR A 85 -6.53 6.99 8.07
CA THR A 85 -6.02 6.40 6.84
C THR A 85 -6.92 5.26 6.37
N ASP A 86 -7.02 5.07 5.05
CA ASP A 86 -7.71 3.92 4.44
C ASP A 86 -6.94 2.59 4.59
N PHE A 87 -5.89 2.53 5.42
CA PHE A 87 -5.08 1.33 5.63
C PHE A 87 -5.71 0.32 6.59
N GLY A 88 -6.92 0.62 7.08
CA GLY A 88 -7.69 -0.22 7.98
C GLY A 88 -7.03 -0.45 9.35
N THR A 89 -7.56 -1.43 10.08
CA THR A 89 -7.05 -1.83 11.41
C THR A 89 -5.91 -2.85 11.33
N GLU A 90 -5.56 -3.30 10.12
CA GLU A 90 -4.58 -4.35 9.90
C GLU A 90 -3.15 -3.89 10.21
N THR A 91 -2.29 -4.86 10.55
CA THR A 91 -0.88 -4.56 10.81
C THR A 91 -0.16 -4.29 9.48
N PRO A 92 0.61 -3.19 9.33
CA PRO A 92 1.39 -2.92 8.13
C PRO A 92 2.26 -4.12 7.73
N VAL A 93 2.36 -4.38 6.43
CA VAL A 93 3.27 -5.41 5.88
C VAL A 93 4.50 -4.74 5.32
N LEU A 94 5.67 -5.28 5.66
CA LEU A 94 6.91 -5.03 4.96
C LEU A 94 7.25 -6.23 4.10
N GLU A 95 7.23 -6.06 2.78
CA GLU A 95 7.67 -7.05 1.80
C GLU A 95 9.05 -6.67 1.25
N ARG A 96 9.75 -7.62 0.64
CA ARG A 96 11.04 -7.39 -0.03
C ARG A 96 10.97 -7.90 -1.46
N GLY A 97 11.84 -7.38 -2.32
CA GLY A 97 12.00 -7.86 -3.70
C GLY A 97 11.41 -6.95 -4.77
N CYS A 98 10.86 -5.79 -4.40
CA CYS A 98 10.70 -4.69 -5.34
C CYS A 98 12.08 -4.19 -5.77
N ARG A 99 12.11 -3.56 -6.95
CA ARG A 99 13.29 -2.92 -7.49
C ARG A 99 12.93 -1.54 -8.02
N ALA A 100 13.57 -0.52 -7.47
CA ALA A 100 13.45 0.84 -7.97
C ALA A 100 14.40 1.07 -9.14
N GLN A 101 13.94 1.83 -10.13
CA GLN A 101 14.73 2.28 -11.27
C GLN A 101 15.39 3.60 -10.87
N LEU A 102 16.54 3.51 -10.20
CA LEU A 102 17.30 4.68 -9.81
C LEU A 102 18.13 5.20 -11.00
N PRO A 103 18.30 6.52 -11.14
CA PRO A 103 19.21 7.10 -12.11
C PRO A 103 20.67 6.71 -11.83
N ASP A 104 21.51 6.90 -12.84
CA ASP A 104 22.94 6.62 -12.72
C ASP A 104 23.67 7.64 -11.85
N ASP A 105 23.17 8.86 -11.69
CA ASP A 105 23.78 9.87 -10.83
C ASP A 105 22.70 10.77 -10.22
N GLY A 106 22.68 10.86 -8.88
CA GLY A 106 21.80 11.76 -8.15
C GLY A 106 20.30 11.41 -8.18
N VAL A 107 19.67 11.35 -7.02
CA VAL A 107 18.21 11.32 -6.87
C VAL A 107 17.76 12.65 -6.28
N ALA A 108 16.88 13.34 -7.00
CA ALA A 108 16.30 14.61 -6.59
C ALA A 108 14.77 14.52 -6.53
N LYS A 109 14.17 15.46 -5.80
CA LYS A 109 12.71 15.61 -5.71
C LYS A 109 12.11 15.70 -7.12
N GLY A 110 11.07 14.92 -7.37
CA GLY A 110 10.33 14.90 -8.65
C GLY A 110 10.80 13.85 -9.66
N ILE A 111 11.95 13.20 -9.47
CA ILE A 111 12.34 12.04 -10.28
C ILE A 111 11.41 10.88 -9.98
N VAL A 112 10.87 10.21 -10.99
CA VAL A 112 10.07 9.01 -10.80
C VAL A 112 10.97 7.78 -10.86
N VAL A 113 10.99 6.96 -9.80
CA VAL A 113 11.91 5.81 -9.67
C VAL A 113 11.21 4.44 -9.79
N GLY A 114 9.99 4.44 -10.35
CA GLY A 114 9.19 3.26 -10.61
C GLY A 114 8.70 3.20 -12.06
N PRO A 115 7.56 2.56 -12.34
CA PRO A 115 7.06 2.37 -13.70
C PRO A 115 6.51 3.66 -14.34
N GLY A 116 6.45 4.79 -13.63
CA GLY A 116 5.96 6.05 -14.18
C GLY A 116 4.45 6.22 -14.06
N ILE A 117 3.83 6.77 -15.10
CA ILE A 117 2.36 6.93 -15.16
C ILE A 117 1.71 5.57 -15.43
N THR A 118 0.77 5.17 -14.57
CA THR A 118 0.02 3.92 -14.69
C THR A 118 -1.47 4.13 -14.46
N GLU A 119 -2.31 3.35 -15.16
CA GLU A 119 -3.75 3.25 -14.90
C GLU A 119 -4.08 2.18 -13.86
N HIS A 120 -3.13 1.29 -13.59
CA HIS A 120 -3.27 0.16 -12.67
C HIS A 120 -2.12 0.20 -11.66
N PRO A 121 -2.24 1.02 -10.60
CA PRO A 121 -1.20 1.13 -9.58
C PRO A 121 -0.95 -0.23 -8.91
N GLY A 122 0.30 -0.52 -8.54
CA GLY A 122 0.67 -1.73 -7.83
C GLY A 122 0.03 -1.86 -6.44
N PRO A 123 0.27 -2.96 -5.71
CA PRO A 123 -0.34 -3.16 -4.39
C PRO A 123 0.32 -2.34 -3.26
N TYR A 124 1.48 -1.73 -3.52
CA TYR A 124 2.26 -1.02 -2.49
C TYR A 124 1.87 0.45 -2.41
N ARG A 125 1.88 1.00 -1.20
CA ARG A 125 1.74 2.44 -0.95
C ARG A 125 3.07 3.17 -0.94
N THR A 126 4.06 2.48 -0.44
CA THR A 126 5.38 3.04 -0.23
C THR A 126 6.42 2.03 -0.66
N ILE A 127 7.41 2.52 -1.38
CA ILE A 127 8.65 1.81 -1.64
C ILE A 127 9.73 2.43 -0.77
N VAL A 128 10.56 1.62 -0.11
CA VAL A 128 11.73 2.10 0.62
C VAL A 128 12.97 1.55 -0.04
N VAL A 129 13.78 2.43 -0.60
CA VAL A 129 15.07 2.09 -1.20
C VAL A 129 16.16 2.42 -0.19
N VAL A 130 16.85 1.40 0.30
CA VAL A 130 17.91 1.58 1.31
C VAL A 130 19.27 1.38 0.66
N LEU A 131 20.05 2.46 0.64
CA LEU A 131 21.36 2.54 0.01
C LEU A 131 22.45 2.44 1.08
N GLY A 132 23.52 1.70 0.79
CA GLY A 132 24.72 1.66 1.62
C GLY A 132 25.94 2.22 0.90
N GLY A 133 26.93 2.69 1.66
CA GLY A 133 28.26 3.05 1.15
C GLY A 133 28.25 4.00 -0.05
N GLU A 134 29.05 3.64 -1.07
CA GLU A 134 29.30 4.47 -2.27
C GLU A 134 28.04 4.75 -3.09
N GLU A 135 27.09 3.81 -3.18
CA GLU A 135 25.84 4.04 -3.90
C GLU A 135 25.01 5.14 -3.23
N ALA A 136 25.01 5.18 -1.89
CA ALA A 136 24.35 6.25 -1.14
C ALA A 136 25.04 7.60 -1.36
N ASP A 137 26.36 7.63 -1.41
CA ASP A 137 27.14 8.85 -1.67
C ASP A 137 26.89 9.40 -3.08
N ARG A 138 26.88 8.52 -4.09
CA ARG A 138 26.58 8.88 -5.48
C ARG A 138 25.15 9.40 -5.66
N LEU A 139 24.16 8.73 -5.08
CA LEU A 139 22.75 9.05 -5.33
C LEU A 139 22.20 10.14 -4.41
N LEU A 140 22.62 10.20 -3.15
CA LEU A 140 22.07 11.16 -2.19
C LEU A 140 23.01 12.34 -1.91
N GLY A 141 24.28 12.27 -2.29
CA GLY A 141 25.27 13.29 -1.92
C GLY A 141 25.26 13.49 -0.40
N ASN A 142 25.13 14.71 0.10
CA ASN A 142 25.08 14.93 1.56
C ASN A 142 23.71 14.67 2.20
N GLN A 143 22.69 14.30 1.43
CA GLN A 143 21.34 14.05 1.95
C GLN A 143 21.29 12.70 2.67
N ARG A 144 20.50 12.62 3.75
CA ARG A 144 20.25 11.37 4.49
C ARG A 144 19.12 10.54 3.89
N ALA A 145 18.13 11.22 3.32
CA ALA A 145 17.00 10.63 2.61
C ALA A 145 16.33 11.66 1.71
N VAL A 146 15.57 11.19 0.72
CA VAL A 146 14.74 11.99 -0.17
C VAL A 146 13.43 11.25 -0.49
N LEU A 147 12.35 12.01 -0.64
CA LEU A 147 11.04 11.54 -1.06
C LEU A 147 10.85 11.80 -2.56
N VAL A 148 10.50 10.75 -3.30
CA VAL A 148 10.33 10.80 -4.75
C VAL A 148 9.17 9.91 -5.20
N PRO A 149 8.43 10.23 -6.28
CA PRO A 149 7.36 9.37 -6.76
C PRO A 149 7.87 8.00 -7.24
N TYR A 150 7.10 6.96 -7.00
CA TYR A 150 7.28 5.63 -7.62
C TYR A 150 6.33 5.44 -8.80
N GLU A 151 5.05 5.67 -8.55
CA GLU A 151 3.96 5.55 -9.51
C GLU A 151 3.15 6.85 -9.51
N LEU A 152 2.78 7.27 -10.71
CA LEU A 152 1.86 8.38 -10.94
C LEU A 152 0.58 7.83 -11.59
N MET A 153 -0.55 8.47 -11.33
CA MET A 153 -1.80 8.19 -12.04
C MET A 153 -2.38 9.49 -12.59
N LYS A 154 -2.97 9.42 -13.79
CA LYS A 154 -3.70 10.55 -14.36
C LYS A 154 -5.07 10.65 -13.69
N LEU A 155 -5.39 11.83 -13.17
CA LEU A 155 -6.70 12.14 -12.59
C LEU A 155 -7.61 12.80 -13.62
N ASP A 156 -7.07 13.82 -14.29
CA ASP A 156 -7.74 14.65 -15.27
C ASP A 156 -6.78 15.02 -16.40
N PRO A 157 -7.28 15.60 -17.52
CA PRO A 157 -6.42 16.15 -18.57
C PRO A 157 -5.41 17.16 -17.99
N GLY A 158 -4.13 16.78 -18.00
CA GLY A 158 -3.03 17.60 -17.48
C GLY A 158 -2.75 17.48 -15.99
N MET A 159 -3.48 16.63 -15.25
CA MET A 159 -3.29 16.41 -13.83
C MET A 159 -2.80 14.98 -13.54
N THR A 160 -1.67 14.88 -12.82
CA THR A 160 -1.12 13.62 -12.35
C THR A 160 -0.93 13.66 -10.85
N ALA A 161 -1.39 12.63 -10.15
CA ALA A 161 -1.17 12.44 -8.72
C ALA A 161 -0.16 11.32 -8.47
N THR A 162 0.60 11.42 -7.39
CA THR A 162 1.47 10.32 -6.95
C THR A 162 0.62 9.30 -6.22
N VAL A 163 0.57 8.07 -6.71
CA VAL A 163 -0.21 6.99 -6.09
C VAL A 163 0.64 6.05 -5.26
N THR A 164 1.95 6.03 -5.47
CA THR A 164 2.92 5.29 -4.66
C THR A 164 4.16 6.15 -4.48
N GLN A 165 4.55 6.40 -3.24
CA GLN A 165 5.72 7.23 -2.91
C GLN A 165 6.94 6.35 -2.64
N THR A 166 8.13 6.83 -2.97
CA THR A 166 9.40 6.19 -2.60
C THR A 166 10.15 7.04 -1.59
N VAL A 167 10.72 6.39 -0.58
CA VAL A 167 11.79 6.95 0.25
C VAL A 167 13.11 6.34 -0.21
N VAL A 168 14.03 7.16 -0.70
CA VAL A 168 15.42 6.73 -0.93
C VAL A 168 16.23 7.21 0.26
N VAL A 169 16.87 6.29 0.99
CA VAL A 169 17.46 6.56 2.30
C VAL A 169 18.81 5.86 2.47
N ARG A 170 19.71 6.51 3.20
CA ARG A 170 20.97 5.90 3.68
C ARG A 170 20.68 4.86 4.76
N ASP A 171 21.30 3.70 4.67
CA ASP A 171 21.18 2.61 5.65
C ASP A 171 21.39 3.06 7.11
N ALA A 172 22.42 3.88 7.36
CA ALA A 172 22.73 4.42 8.68
C ALA A 172 21.64 5.34 9.25
N PHE A 173 20.75 5.86 8.41
CA PHE A 173 19.67 6.76 8.83
C PHE A 173 18.34 6.04 9.11
N VAL A 174 18.18 4.79 8.65
CA VAL A 174 16.92 4.03 8.77
C VAL A 174 16.49 3.80 10.24
N SER A 175 17.44 3.71 11.17
CA SER A 175 17.13 3.54 12.60
C SER A 175 16.79 4.82 13.35
N SER A 176 16.89 5.98 12.69
CA SER A 176 16.71 7.25 13.36
C SER A 176 15.22 7.57 13.60
N PRO A 177 14.86 8.19 14.73
CA PRO A 177 13.50 8.71 14.93
C PRO A 177 13.10 9.74 13.86
N GLU A 178 14.05 10.53 13.37
CA GLU A 178 13.85 11.52 12.31
C GLU A 178 13.47 10.87 10.98
N PHE A 179 14.04 9.71 10.64
CA PHE A 179 13.61 8.95 9.45
C PHE A 179 12.13 8.57 9.55
N VAL A 180 11.72 8.04 10.70
CA VAL A 180 10.32 7.61 10.89
C VAL A 180 9.38 8.81 10.79
N LYS A 181 9.71 9.91 11.48
CA LYS A 181 8.89 11.11 11.53
C LYS A 181 8.84 11.84 10.19
N ASP A 182 9.99 12.20 9.62
CA ASP A 182 10.08 13.18 8.54
C ASP A 182 10.07 12.54 7.14
N TYR A 183 10.20 11.22 7.04
CA TYR A 183 10.26 10.51 5.76
C TYR A 183 9.27 9.35 5.67
N LEU A 184 9.30 8.39 6.60
CA LEU A 184 8.43 7.23 6.52
C LEU A 184 6.95 7.61 6.72
N THR A 185 6.66 8.50 7.67
CA THR A 185 5.28 8.97 7.95
C THR A 185 4.69 9.72 6.75
N PRO A 186 5.37 10.74 6.16
CA PRO A 186 4.91 11.37 4.92
C PRO A 186 4.81 10.42 3.73
N ALA A 187 5.71 9.43 3.62
CA ALA A 187 5.70 8.52 2.48
C ALA A 187 4.50 7.57 2.45
N ILE A 188 3.82 7.41 3.57
CA ILE A 188 2.57 6.66 3.65
C ILE A 188 1.34 7.60 3.64
N GLY A 189 1.52 8.90 3.41
CA GLY A 189 0.42 9.88 3.32
C GLY A 189 -0.01 10.48 4.66
N LEU A 190 0.79 10.36 5.73
CA LEU A 190 0.50 11.00 7.01
C LEU A 190 1.34 12.26 7.22
N HIS A 191 0.77 13.28 7.85
CA HIS A 191 1.51 14.48 8.22
C HIS A 191 2.53 14.17 9.36
N PRO A 192 3.76 14.71 9.32
CA PRO A 192 4.80 14.41 10.32
C PRO A 192 4.56 15.07 11.69
N ASP A 193 3.76 16.14 11.71
CA ASP A 193 3.22 16.77 12.92
C ASP A 193 1.88 16.10 13.27
N PRO A 194 1.78 15.39 14.41
CA PRO A 194 0.57 14.66 14.80
C PRO A 194 -0.63 15.55 15.11
N ASP A 195 -0.42 16.85 15.27
CA ASP A 195 -1.48 17.83 15.53
C ASP A 195 -2.08 18.42 14.24
N ARG A 196 -1.53 18.05 13.08
CA ARG A 196 -1.99 18.48 11.75
C ARG A 196 -2.54 17.31 10.96
N THR A 197 -3.65 17.56 10.28
CA THR A 197 -4.27 16.67 9.30
C THR A 197 -3.65 16.89 7.95
#